data_AF-A0A1F5ZHF6-F1
#
_entry.id   AF-A0A1F5ZHF6-F1
#
_cell.length_a   1.000
_cell.length_b   1.000
_cell.length_c   1.000
_cell.angle_alpha   90.00
_cell.angle_beta   90.00
_cell.angle_gamma   90.00
#
_symmetry.space_group_name_H-M   'P 1'
#
loop_
_entity.id
_entity.type
_entity.pdbx_description
1 polymer ?
#
loop_
_entity_poly.entity_id
_entity_poly.type
_entity_poly.pdbx_seq_one_letter_code
_entity_poly.pdbx_strand_id
1 'polypeptide(L)'
;MYMIQWIKEIRWGKVLLVGVLFTVLSTVIHQVEAMLTMNYYIDPQYFGVWSKLMMPKAGPPPGEFMLMSLVISFVTGVSVTLIYYYLKDLLPKNTFRRIFLFADLLIATLFIFFTLPVYLMFNVPVGLLVSWFVSSFITLTVASAMIVKIVGK
;
A
#
# COMPACT_ATOMS: atom_id res chain seq x y z
N MET A 1 -15.68 26.97 -15.26
CA MET A 1 -15.55 25.76 -14.42
C MET A 1 -14.66 26.11 -13.23
N TYR A 2 -15.22 26.22 -12.02
CA TYR A 2 -14.43 26.49 -10.81
C TYR A 2 -13.60 25.25 -10.48
N MET A 3 -12.28 25.34 -10.68
CA MET A 3 -11.36 24.27 -10.29
C MET A 3 -11.21 24.26 -8.76
N ILE A 4 -11.43 23.09 -8.15
CA ILE A 4 -11.40 22.87 -6.70
C ILE A 4 -10.01 23.25 -6.16
N GLN A 5 -9.96 23.98 -5.05
CA GLN A 5 -8.74 24.62 -4.52
C GLN A 5 -7.56 23.66 -4.34
N TRP A 6 -7.78 22.46 -3.79
CA TRP A 6 -6.71 21.49 -3.54
C TRP A 6 -6.00 21.02 -4.82
N ILE A 7 -6.69 21.00 -5.97
CA ILE A 7 -6.11 20.60 -7.27
C ILE A 7 -5.04 21.60 -7.72
N LYS A 8 -5.24 22.89 -7.42
CA LYS A 8 -4.30 23.96 -7.79
C LYS A 8 -2.97 23.85 -7.04
N GLU A 9 -2.96 23.19 -5.90
CA GLU A 9 -1.79 23.08 -5.04
C GLU A 9 -0.93 21.83 -5.34
N ILE A 10 -1.44 20.94 -6.21
CA ILE A 10 -0.75 19.70 -6.57
C ILE A 10 0.56 20.04 -7.28
N ARG A 11 1.66 19.55 -6.70
CA ARG A 11 2.98 19.60 -7.32
C ARG A 11 3.27 18.25 -7.94
N TRP A 12 2.89 18.06 -9.20
CA TRP A 12 2.98 16.76 -9.88
C TRP A 12 4.36 16.11 -9.82
N GLY A 13 5.45 16.88 -9.92
CA GLY A 13 6.81 16.33 -9.75
C GLY A 13 7.03 15.66 -8.39
N LYS A 14 6.47 16.20 -7.30
CA LYS A 14 6.52 15.58 -5.97
C LYS A 14 5.63 14.35 -5.87
N VAL A 15 4.45 14.38 -6.49
CA VAL A 15 3.52 13.24 -6.53
C VAL A 15 4.16 12.05 -7.24
N LEU A 16 4.77 12.28 -8.40
CA LEU A 16 5.45 11.24 -9.17
C LEU A 16 6.67 10.71 -8.42
N LEU A 17 7.47 11.60 -7.80
CA LEU A 17 8.61 11.19 -6.96
C LEU A 17 8.17 10.28 -5.81
N VAL A 18 7.09 10.64 -5.11
CA VAL A 18 6.55 9.78 -4.04
C VAL A 18 6.06 8.46 -4.59
N GLY A 19 5.41 8.43 -5.75
CA GLY A 19 5.01 7.18 -6.41
C GLY A 19 6.20 6.23 -6.65
N VAL A 20 7.31 6.75 -7.16
CA VAL A 20 8.54 5.96 -7.37
C VAL A 20 9.09 5.45 -6.04
N LEU A 21 9.24 6.33 -5.04
CA LEU A 21 9.80 5.95 -3.74
C LEU A 21 8.91 4.95 -2.99
N PHE A 22 7.58 5.12 -3.08
CA PHE A 22 6.62 4.16 -2.55
C PHE A 22 6.79 2.80 -3.20
N THR A 23 6.95 2.75 -4.53
CA THR A 23 7.17 1.50 -5.27
C THR A 23 8.41 0.76 -4.79
N VAL A 24 9.52 1.47 -4.61
CA VAL A 24 10.76 0.86 -4.11
C VAL A 24 10.56 0.34 -2.68
N LEU A 25 9.99 1.17 -1.80
CA LEU A 25 9.73 0.82 -0.41
C LEU A 25 8.82 -0.40 -0.28
N SER A 26 7.66 -0.40 -0.94
CA SER A 26 6.68 -1.48 -0.88
C SER A 26 7.27 -2.77 -1.44
N THR A 27 8.03 -2.69 -2.54
CA THR A 27 8.69 -3.85 -3.13
C THR A 27 9.65 -4.48 -2.13
N VAL A 28 10.52 -3.71 -1.48
CA VAL A 28 11.47 -4.25 -0.50
C VAL A 28 10.73 -4.92 0.67
N ILE A 29 9.72 -4.25 1.23
CA ILE A 29 8.96 -4.78 2.37
C ILE A 29 8.23 -6.07 1.97
N HIS A 30 7.56 -6.10 0.82
CA HIS A 30 6.84 -7.29 0.35
C HIS A 30 7.77 -8.45 0.00
N GLN A 31 8.99 -8.18 -0.50
CA GLN A 31 9.95 -9.26 -0.74
C GLN A 31 10.42 -9.90 0.58
N VAL A 32 10.73 -9.09 1.60
CA VAL A 32 11.06 -9.60 2.92
C VAL A 32 9.90 -10.39 3.52
N GLU A 33 8.68 -9.85 3.43
CA GLU A 33 7.47 -10.52 3.91
C GLU A 33 7.27 -11.87 3.22
N ALA A 34 7.30 -11.91 1.88
CA ALA A 34 7.13 -13.13 1.10
C ALA A 34 8.18 -14.20 1.41
N MET A 35 9.42 -13.81 1.70
CA MET A 35 10.46 -14.76 2.14
C MET A 35 10.13 -15.37 3.51
N LEU A 36 9.60 -14.57 4.45
CA LEU A 36 9.23 -15.04 5.78
C LEU A 36 7.96 -15.91 5.76
N THR A 37 7.07 -15.68 4.81
CA THR A 37 5.78 -16.38 4.68
C THR A 37 5.71 -17.37 3.52
N MET A 38 6.85 -17.70 2.90
CA MET A 38 6.95 -18.56 1.71
C MET A 38 6.20 -19.90 1.85
N ASN A 39 6.20 -20.48 3.06
CA ASN A 39 5.51 -21.73 3.35
C ASN A 39 4.01 -21.67 3.05
N TYR A 40 3.35 -20.51 3.24
CA TYR A 40 1.94 -20.34 2.88
C TYR A 40 1.72 -20.23 1.38
N TYR A 41 2.68 -19.67 0.64
CA TYR A 41 2.56 -19.48 -0.82
C TYR A 41 2.77 -20.74 -1.62
N ILE A 42 3.55 -21.69 -1.09
CA ILE A 42 3.85 -22.97 -1.76
C ILE A 42 2.92 -24.11 -1.34
N ASP A 43 2.07 -23.89 -0.34
CA ASP A 43 1.14 -24.91 0.12
C ASP A 43 -0.05 -25.06 -0.85
N PRO A 44 -0.24 -26.25 -1.45
CA PRO A 44 -1.30 -26.49 -2.44
C PRO A 44 -2.71 -26.18 -1.92
N GLN A 45 -2.93 -26.24 -0.61
CA GLN A 45 -4.25 -25.98 -0.03
C GLN A 45 -4.72 -24.53 -0.22
N TYR A 46 -3.80 -23.58 -0.45
CA TYR A 46 -4.11 -22.15 -0.61
C TYR A 46 -4.07 -21.66 -2.06
N PHE A 47 -3.76 -22.52 -3.04
CA PHE A 47 -3.61 -22.10 -4.44
C PHE A 47 -4.89 -21.52 -5.04
N GLY A 48 -6.06 -21.90 -4.54
CA GLY A 48 -7.34 -21.35 -4.97
C GLY A 48 -7.57 -19.89 -4.56
N VAL A 49 -6.79 -19.35 -3.62
CA VAL A 49 -6.91 -17.97 -3.13
C VAL A 49 -6.12 -16.99 -4.00
N TRP A 50 -5.09 -17.46 -4.70
CA TRP A 50 -4.23 -16.61 -5.51
C TRP A 50 -4.91 -16.16 -6.79
N SER A 51 -4.67 -14.90 -7.17
CA SER A 51 -5.14 -14.40 -8.45
C SER A 51 -4.51 -15.18 -9.61
N LYS A 52 -5.24 -15.33 -10.72
CA LYS A 52 -4.68 -15.92 -11.95
C LYS A 52 -3.50 -15.12 -12.52
N LEU A 53 -3.36 -13.86 -12.13
CA LEU A 53 -2.19 -13.04 -12.48
C LEU A 53 -0.94 -13.49 -11.71
N MET A 54 -1.10 -13.81 -10.42
CA MET A 54 -0.01 -14.29 -9.56
C MET A 54 0.34 -15.74 -9.84
N MET A 55 -0.66 -16.61 -9.98
CA MET A 55 -0.47 -18.05 -10.13
C MET A 55 -1.40 -18.60 -11.23
N PRO A 56 -1.11 -18.34 -12.52
CA PRO A 56 -1.90 -18.87 -13.64
C PRO A 56 -1.83 -20.40 -13.74
N LYS A 57 -0.73 -20.98 -13.25
CA LYS A 57 -0.48 -22.41 -13.09
C LYS A 57 0.27 -22.60 -11.77
N ALA A 58 0.16 -23.79 -11.16
CA ALA A 58 0.92 -24.11 -9.96
C ALA A 58 2.44 -23.94 -10.23
N GLY A 59 3.11 -23.16 -9.40
CA GLY A 59 4.51 -22.80 -9.59
C GLY A 59 4.80 -21.34 -9.25
N PRO A 60 6.02 -20.86 -9.54
CA PRO A 60 6.42 -19.49 -9.25
C PRO A 60 5.61 -18.47 -10.07
N PRO A 61 5.39 -17.26 -9.55
CA PRO A 61 4.75 -16.19 -10.31
C PRO A 61 5.53 -15.87 -11.59
N PRO A 62 4.83 -15.60 -12.70
CA PRO A 62 5.49 -15.25 -13.94
C PRO A 62 6.05 -13.83 -13.90
N GLY A 63 6.99 -13.47 -14.77
CA GLY A 63 7.66 -12.16 -14.74
C GLY A 63 6.69 -10.98 -14.94
N GLU A 64 5.59 -11.20 -15.64
CA GLU A 64 4.52 -10.22 -15.84
C GLU A 64 3.85 -9.81 -14.53
N PHE A 65 3.79 -10.72 -13.54
CA PHE A 65 3.26 -10.39 -12.21
C PHE A 65 4.10 -9.29 -11.56
N MET A 66 5.43 -9.42 -11.60
CA MET A 66 6.34 -8.42 -11.03
C MET A 66 6.16 -7.04 -11.70
N LEU A 67 6.05 -7.00 -13.02
CA LEU A 67 5.82 -5.75 -13.75
C LEU A 67 4.50 -5.10 -13.31
N MET A 68 3.42 -5.89 -13.22
CA MET A 68 2.12 -5.41 -12.75
C MET A 68 2.16 -4.95 -11.29
N SER A 69 2.86 -5.66 -10.41
CA SER A 69 3.05 -5.26 -9.01
C SER A 69 3.76 -3.91 -8.89
N LEU A 70 4.77 -3.65 -9.73
CA LEU A 70 5.47 -2.36 -9.77
C LEU A 70 4.55 -1.23 -10.24
N VAL A 71 3.79 -1.45 -11.32
CA VAL A 71 2.83 -0.46 -11.85
C VAL A 71 1.74 -0.15 -10.81
N ILE A 72 1.15 -1.18 -10.21
CA ILE A 72 0.11 -1.01 -9.18
C ILE A 72 0.71 -0.27 -7.97
N SER A 73 1.91 -0.63 -7.52
CA SER A 73 2.57 0.06 -6.40
C SER A 73 2.80 1.54 -6.71
N PHE A 74 3.23 1.87 -7.93
CA PHE A 74 3.41 3.26 -8.36
C PHE A 74 2.10 4.04 -8.33
N VAL A 75 1.04 3.47 -8.92
CA VAL A 75 -0.30 4.06 -8.94
C VAL A 75 -0.84 4.24 -7.52
N THR A 76 -0.63 3.27 -6.63
CA THR A 76 -1.00 3.37 -5.22
C THR A 76 -0.26 4.51 -4.53
N GLY A 77 1.07 4.62 -4.71
CA GLY A 77 1.85 5.70 -4.12
C GLY A 77 1.39 7.09 -4.60
N VAL A 78 1.11 7.23 -5.90
CA VAL A 78 0.51 8.45 -6.47
C VAL A 78 -0.86 8.73 -5.83
N SER A 79 -1.74 7.73 -5.76
CA SER A 79 -3.11 7.87 -5.24
C SER A 79 -3.13 8.27 -3.77
N VAL A 80 -2.32 7.61 -2.92
CA VAL A 80 -2.20 7.95 -1.50
C VAL A 80 -1.65 9.37 -1.32
N THR A 81 -0.72 9.81 -2.19
CA THR A 81 -0.23 11.19 -2.16
C THR A 81 -1.32 12.20 -2.53
N LEU A 82 -2.18 11.89 -3.49
CA LEU A 82 -3.32 12.74 -3.85
C LEU A 82 -4.35 12.80 -2.72
N ILE A 83 -4.61 11.69 -2.03
CA ILE A 83 -5.46 11.66 -0.83
C ILE A 83 -4.86 12.57 0.25
N TYR A 84 -3.54 12.56 0.45
CA TYR A 84 -2.89 13.49 1.37
C TYR A 84 -3.11 14.95 0.95
N TYR A 85 -2.98 15.29 -0.33
CA TYR A 85 -3.27 16.64 -0.81
C TYR A 85 -4.70 17.10 -0.52
N TYR A 86 -5.67 16.18 -0.60
CA TYR A 86 -7.06 16.46 -0.28
C TYR A 86 -7.28 16.67 1.24
N LEU A 87 -6.60 15.89 2.09
CA LEU A 87 -6.83 15.89 3.54
C LEU A 87 -5.90 16.81 4.34
N LYS A 88 -4.75 17.24 3.80
CA LYS A 88 -3.67 17.89 4.56
C LYS A 88 -4.07 19.13 5.35
N ASP A 89 -5.13 19.83 4.94
CA ASP A 89 -5.62 21.03 5.64
C ASP A 89 -6.44 20.69 6.88
N LEU A 90 -7.04 19.50 6.91
CA LEU A 90 -7.75 18.93 8.07
C LEU A 90 -6.79 18.24 9.05
N LEU A 91 -5.57 17.92 8.61
CA LEU A 91 -4.57 17.27 9.45
C LEU A 91 -3.84 18.27 10.37
N PRO A 92 -3.36 17.83 11.55
CA PRO A 92 -2.58 18.66 12.45
C PRO A 92 -1.42 19.37 11.76
N LYS A 93 -1.09 20.59 12.19
CA LYS A 93 0.06 21.34 11.65
C LYS A 93 1.41 20.79 12.16
N ASN A 94 1.42 20.11 13.31
CA ASN A 94 2.63 19.45 13.82
C ASN A 94 2.99 18.24 12.93
N THR A 95 4.21 18.21 12.41
CA THR A 95 4.68 17.19 11.45
C THR A 95 4.54 15.77 11.98
N PHE A 96 4.97 15.48 13.21
CA PHE A 96 4.88 14.13 13.78
C PHE A 96 3.43 13.68 13.93
N ARG A 97 2.57 14.52 14.52
CA ARG A 97 1.15 14.22 14.66
C ARG A 97 0.47 14.04 13.30
N ARG A 98 0.86 14.81 12.29
CA ARG A 98 0.36 14.68 10.92
C ARG A 98 0.73 13.34 10.30
N ILE A 99 1.97 12.90 10.48
CA ILE A 99 2.46 11.60 9.97
C ILE A 99 1.64 10.46 10.57
N PHE A 100 1.53 10.41 11.89
CA PHE A 100 0.83 9.31 12.55
C PHE A 100 -0.67 9.33 12.26
N LEU A 101 -1.33 10.50 12.33
CA LEU A 101 -2.76 10.56 12.04
C LEU A 101 -3.07 10.16 10.58
N PHE A 102 -2.24 10.56 9.63
CA PHE A 102 -2.42 10.14 8.24
C PHE A 102 -2.19 8.64 8.06
N ALA A 103 -1.16 8.07 8.71
CA ALA A 103 -0.93 6.63 8.71
C ALA A 103 -2.10 5.86 9.32
N ASP A 104 -2.59 6.30 10.50
CA ASP A 104 -3.70 5.67 11.21
C ASP A 104 -4.98 5.65 10.35
N LEU A 105 -5.27 6.73 9.63
CA LEU A 105 -6.41 6.78 8.70
C LEU A 105 -6.28 5.75 7.58
N LEU A 106 -5.09 5.62 6.98
CA LEU A 106 -4.85 4.64 5.91
C LEU A 106 -4.90 3.21 6.44
N ILE A 107 -4.33 2.95 7.62
CA ILE A 107 -4.32 1.65 8.28
C ILE A 107 -5.73 1.23 8.70
N ALA A 108 -6.51 2.14 9.29
CA ALA A 108 -7.91 1.88 9.64
C ALA A 108 -8.73 1.56 8.38
N THR A 109 -8.51 2.29 7.29
CA THR A 109 -9.17 2.03 6.00
C THR A 109 -8.80 0.64 5.48
N LEU A 110 -7.51 0.28 5.48
CA LEU A 110 -7.05 -1.05 5.09
C LEU A 110 -7.66 -2.15 5.98
N PHE A 111 -7.72 -1.93 7.29
CA PHE A 111 -8.26 -2.92 8.21
C PHE A 111 -9.75 -3.18 7.94
N ILE A 112 -10.54 -2.11 7.84
CA ILE A 112 -12.00 -2.18 7.65
C ILE A 112 -12.38 -2.69 6.27
N PHE A 113 -11.74 -2.18 5.22
CA PHE A 113 -12.16 -2.46 3.83
C PHE A 113 -11.41 -3.60 3.16
N PHE A 114 -10.35 -4.12 3.76
CA PHE A 114 -9.59 -5.24 3.20
C PHE A 114 -9.38 -6.36 4.20
N THR A 115 -8.77 -6.10 5.36
CA THR A 115 -8.35 -7.18 6.28
C THR A 115 -9.54 -7.98 6.81
N LEU A 116 -10.58 -7.31 7.31
CA LEU A 116 -11.79 -7.98 7.82
C LEU A 116 -12.59 -8.69 6.72
N PRO A 117 -12.88 -8.08 5.55
CA PRO A 117 -13.51 -8.80 4.44
C PRO A 117 -12.71 -10.02 4.00
N VAL A 118 -11.38 -9.93 3.92
CA VAL A 118 -10.53 -11.05 3.52
C VAL A 118 -10.66 -12.22 4.50
N TYR A 119 -10.61 -11.92 5.80
CA TYR A 119 -10.81 -12.92 6.85
C TYR A 119 -12.16 -13.64 6.77
N LEU A 120 -13.23 -12.91 6.43
CA LEU A 120 -14.59 -13.45 6.39
C LEU A 120 -14.91 -14.18 5.09
N MET A 121 -14.34 -13.73 3.97
CA MET A 121 -14.74 -14.18 2.63
C MET A 121 -13.77 -15.17 2.00
N PHE A 122 -12.50 -15.18 2.40
CA PHE A 122 -11.47 -16.00 1.78
C PHE A 122 -10.83 -16.93 2.80
N ASN A 123 -10.47 -18.13 2.35
CA ASN A 123 -9.78 -19.12 3.16
C ASN A 123 -8.27 -18.80 3.28
N VAL A 124 -7.93 -17.58 3.70
CA VAL A 124 -6.55 -17.14 3.92
C VAL A 124 -6.10 -17.60 5.31
N PRO A 125 -4.89 -18.16 5.46
CA PRO A 125 -4.34 -18.49 6.78
C PRO A 125 -4.27 -17.26 7.68
N VAL A 126 -4.72 -17.38 8.93
CA VAL A 126 -4.69 -16.27 9.89
C VAL A 126 -3.27 -15.73 10.06
N GLY A 127 -2.26 -16.60 10.12
CA GLY A 127 -0.84 -16.19 10.22
C GLY A 127 -0.39 -15.35 9.03
N LEU A 128 -0.83 -15.69 7.81
CA LEU A 128 -0.53 -14.93 6.61
C LEU A 128 -1.26 -13.59 6.59
N LEU A 129 -2.53 -13.56 7.00
CA LEU A 129 -3.28 -12.31 7.11
C LEU A 129 -2.66 -11.34 8.12
N VAL A 130 -2.18 -11.84 9.26
CA VAL A 130 -1.42 -11.05 10.24
C VAL A 130 -0.13 -10.52 9.63
N SER A 131 0.61 -11.34 8.88
CA SER A 131 1.83 -10.92 8.17
C SER A 131 1.55 -9.80 7.17
N TRP A 132 0.50 -9.92 6.36
CA TRP A 132 0.05 -8.88 5.42
C TRP A 132 -0.33 -7.59 6.13
N PHE A 133 -1.03 -7.69 7.26
CA PHE A 133 -1.39 -6.52 8.05
C PHE A 133 -0.16 -5.82 8.62
N VAL A 134 0.78 -6.55 9.21
CA VAL A 134 2.02 -5.99 9.78
C VAL A 134 2.89 -5.33 8.72
N SER A 135 3.12 -6.00 7.59
CA SER A 135 3.89 -5.43 6.47
C SER A 135 3.22 -4.18 5.89
N SER A 136 1.89 -4.18 5.76
CA SER A 136 1.12 -3.01 5.34
C SER A 136 1.18 -1.88 6.36
N PHE A 137 1.11 -2.18 7.65
CA PHE A 137 1.24 -1.20 8.74
C PHE A 137 2.58 -0.46 8.65
N ILE A 138 3.69 -1.22 8.48
CA ILE A 138 5.03 -0.65 8.32
C ILE A 138 5.09 0.20 7.05
N THR A 139 4.62 -0.34 5.92
CA THR A 139 4.62 0.35 4.62
C THR A 139 3.86 1.67 4.69
N LEU A 140 2.65 1.68 5.24
CA LEU A 140 1.80 2.88 5.33
C LEU A 140 2.33 3.92 6.31
N THR A 141 2.96 3.49 7.41
CA THR A 141 3.60 4.41 8.36
C THR A 141 4.79 5.12 7.73
N VAL A 142 5.68 4.36 7.07
CA VAL A 142 6.85 4.91 6.38
C VAL A 142 6.43 5.76 5.18
N ALA A 143 5.43 5.31 4.40
CA ALA A 143 4.87 6.08 3.29
C ALA A 143 4.28 7.41 3.76
N SER A 144 3.54 7.42 4.87
CA SER A 144 2.99 8.64 5.47
C SER A 144 4.11 9.61 5.88
N ALA A 145 5.17 9.10 6.51
CA ALA A 145 6.33 9.91 6.87
C ALA A 145 6.99 10.53 5.63
N MET A 146 7.17 9.75 4.58
CA MET A 146 7.75 10.17 3.31
C MET A 146 6.88 11.24 2.62
N ILE A 147 5.57 10.99 2.49
CA ILE A 147 4.60 11.92 1.88
C ILE A 147 4.62 13.25 2.62
N VAL A 148 4.47 13.25 3.94
CA VAL A 148 4.42 14.47 4.74
C VAL A 148 5.72 15.25 4.61
N LYS A 149 6.88 14.59 4.60
CA LYS A 149 8.18 15.27 4.46
C LYS A 149 8.41 15.86 3.06
N ILE A 150 8.06 15.13 1.99
CA ILE A 150 8.31 15.57 0.61
C ILE A 150 7.29 16.61 0.19
N VAL A 151 6.00 16.34 0.43
CA VAL A 151 4.89 17.19 -0.02
C VAL A 151 4.68 18.36 0.92
N GLY A 152 4.96 18.17 2.22
CA GLY A 152 4.66 19.11 3.30
C GLY A 152 4.91 20.59 2.99
N LYS A 153 3.80 21.31 2.77
CA LYS A 153 3.33 22.40 3.63
C LYS A 153 1.91 22.01 4.07
#